data_AF-K8Y4S1-F1
#
_entry.id   AF-K8Y4S1-F1
#
_cell.length_a   1.000
_cell.length_b   1.000
_cell.length_c   1.000
_cell.angle_alpha   90.00
_cell.angle_beta   90.00
_cell.angle_gamma   90.00
#
_symmetry.space_group_name_H-M   'P 1'
#
loop_
_entity.id
_entity.type
_entity.pdbx_description
1 polymer ?
#
loop_
_entity_poly.entity_id
_entity_poly.type
_entity_poly.pdbx_seq_one_letter_code
_entity_poly.pdbx_strand_id
1 'polypeptide(L)'
;MNQRKKWIVFAILCFFCKCDAEDYKFYRDFNEALKNPMDVRNLDLVNNQLTIFPREIGTLQNLKYLSLANNQLKTLPKEIETLQKLKWLYLSENQLKTLPKEIGTLQNLEVLDLYKNQLRTLPSEIGKLRSLERLHLEHNQLITLPQEIGTLQDLEELNLANNQLRILSKEIGTLQHLQDLSVFNNQLITLPQEIGKLQNLKYLRLAYNQLTTLPKEIGRLENLQDLNIFNNQLITLPQEIGTLQNLQSLNLANNRLVTLPKEIGTLQKLEWLYLTNNQLATLPQEIGKLQKLEWLGLTNNQLKSLPQEIGKLQNLKELILENNRLESFPKEIGTLSNLQRLHLEYNRFTTLPEEIGTLHRLPWLNLEHNQLTTLPQEIGRLERLEWLNLYNNRLATLPKEIGTLRKLQHLYLANNQLATLPKEIGQLQNLKDLDLSDNQLVTLPEEIGTLQRLEWLSLKNNQLRTLSQEIGQLQNLKDLDLSGNPFTTFPQEIVGLKHLKILKLKKIPALLSKKETIRKLLPDVKIIYFESEE
;
A
#
# COMPACT_ATOMS: atom_id res chain seq x y z
N MET A 1 2.25 -8.33 -4.56
CA MET A 1 1.76 -9.73 -4.43
C MET A 1 2.93 -10.69 -4.70
N ASN A 2 3.27 -11.53 -3.72
CA ASN A 2 4.20 -12.69 -3.80
C ASN A 2 5.74 -12.54 -3.92
N GLN A 3 6.37 -12.12 -2.82
CA GLN A 3 7.63 -12.74 -2.32
C GLN A 3 7.36 -13.60 -1.06
N ARG A 4 6.30 -13.31 -0.29
CA ARG A 4 5.92 -14.08 0.93
C ARG A 4 5.37 -15.50 0.69
N LYS A 5 4.63 -15.78 -0.40
CA LYS A 5 4.24 -17.18 -0.70
C LYS A 5 5.40 -18.05 -1.21
N LYS A 6 6.50 -17.44 -1.68
CA LYS A 6 7.72 -18.21 -1.99
C LYS A 6 8.38 -18.71 -0.71
N TRP A 7 8.42 -17.93 0.37
CA TRP A 7 9.00 -18.36 1.65
C TRP A 7 8.19 -19.44 2.38
N ILE A 8 6.85 -19.39 2.31
CA ILE A 8 6.00 -20.41 2.95
C ILE A 8 6.09 -21.78 2.23
N VAL A 9 6.30 -21.78 0.91
CA VAL A 9 6.52 -23.02 0.14
C VAL A 9 8.00 -23.45 0.14
N PHE A 10 8.94 -22.52 0.31
CA PHE A 10 10.39 -22.80 0.35
C PHE A 10 10.87 -23.25 1.74
N ALA A 11 10.19 -22.85 2.83
CA ALA A 11 10.42 -23.37 4.18
C ALA A 11 10.00 -24.85 4.34
N ILE A 12 9.20 -25.39 3.42
CA ILE A 12 8.84 -26.81 3.36
C ILE A 12 9.95 -27.65 2.68
N LEU A 13 10.96 -27.04 2.03
CA LEU A 13 11.89 -27.73 1.13
C LEU A 13 13.39 -27.57 1.41
N CYS A 14 13.84 -26.81 2.42
CA CYS A 14 15.27 -26.48 2.58
C CYS A 14 15.91 -26.84 3.94
N PHE A 15 15.61 -28.01 4.50
CA PHE A 15 16.43 -28.65 5.53
C PHE A 15 16.81 -30.07 5.09
N PHE A 16 17.77 -30.19 4.16
CA PHE A 16 18.26 -31.49 3.71
C PHE A 16 19.77 -31.61 3.82
N CYS A 17 20.23 -32.25 4.91
CA CYS A 17 21.40 -33.12 4.86
C CYS A 17 21.38 -34.12 6.03
N LYS A 18 21.20 -35.41 5.67
CA LYS A 18 21.21 -36.66 6.46
C LYS A 18 19.98 -36.97 7.34
N CYS A 19 18.93 -37.53 6.74
CA CYS A 19 17.92 -38.34 7.44
C CYS A 19 17.50 -39.55 6.59
N ASP A 20 17.13 -40.64 7.27
CA ASP A 20 16.69 -41.91 6.68
C ASP A 20 15.45 -41.74 5.78
N ALA A 21 15.32 -42.58 4.75
CA ALA A 21 14.22 -42.54 3.77
C ALA A 21 12.81 -42.60 4.40
N GLU A 22 12.68 -43.13 5.61
CA GLU A 22 11.41 -43.22 6.35
C GLU A 22 10.93 -41.88 6.94
N ASP A 23 11.82 -40.89 7.12
CA ASP A 23 11.44 -39.53 7.57
C ASP A 23 10.65 -38.76 6.49
N TYR A 24 10.57 -39.27 5.26
CA TYR A 24 9.90 -38.61 4.12
C TYR A 24 8.51 -39.15 3.78
N LYS A 25 8.12 -40.31 4.32
CA LYS A 25 6.79 -40.88 4.02
C LYS A 25 5.72 -40.11 4.79
N PHE A 26 4.75 -39.55 4.07
CA PHE A 26 3.54 -38.94 4.62
C PHE A 26 2.36 -39.88 4.44
N TYR A 27 1.77 -40.30 5.56
CA TYR A 27 0.51 -41.04 5.55
C TYR A 27 -0.64 -40.04 5.43
N ARG A 28 -1.53 -40.24 4.45
CA ARG A 28 -2.74 -39.43 4.25
C ARG A 28 -4.04 -40.16 4.55
N ASP A 29 -3.94 -41.48 4.69
CA ASP A 29 -5.03 -42.35 5.12
C ASP A 29 -4.71 -42.86 6.53
N PHE A 30 -5.62 -42.61 7.47
CA PHE A 30 -5.43 -42.99 8.86
C PHE A 30 -5.41 -44.51 9.07
N ASN A 31 -6.25 -45.26 8.33
CA ASN A 31 -6.29 -46.71 8.43
C ASN A 31 -5.02 -47.35 7.86
N GLU A 32 -4.41 -46.74 6.84
CA GLU A 32 -3.10 -47.19 6.35
C GLU A 32 -2.00 -46.97 7.40
N ALA A 33 -1.99 -45.81 8.06
CA ALA A 33 -1.03 -45.51 9.13
C ALA A 33 -1.11 -46.53 10.28
N LEU A 34 -2.32 -46.95 10.65
CA LEU A 34 -2.55 -47.93 11.72
C LEU A 34 -2.08 -49.36 11.39
N LYS A 35 -1.78 -49.69 10.12
CA LYS A 35 -1.26 -51.03 9.77
C LYS A 35 0.14 -51.27 10.35
N ASN A 36 0.98 -50.24 10.37
CA ASN A 36 2.36 -50.30 10.86
C ASN A 36 2.66 -49.08 11.75
N PRO A 37 2.03 -48.96 12.94
CA PRO A 37 2.01 -47.73 13.72
C PRO A 37 3.39 -47.27 14.20
N MET A 38 4.33 -48.21 14.38
CA MET A 38 5.70 -47.92 14.80
C MET A 38 6.55 -47.29 13.69
N ASP A 39 6.16 -47.40 12.42
CA ASP A 39 6.93 -46.84 11.29
C ASP A 39 6.46 -45.42 10.92
N VAL A 40 5.32 -44.99 11.47
CA VAL A 40 4.68 -43.71 11.11
C VAL A 40 5.38 -42.55 11.79
N ARG A 41 6.04 -41.71 10.99
CA ARG A 41 6.68 -40.46 11.45
C ARG A 41 5.93 -39.20 11.02
N ASN A 42 5.23 -39.23 9.89
CA ASN A 42 4.45 -38.10 9.39
C ASN A 42 3.04 -38.53 9.01
N LEU A 43 2.04 -37.91 9.64
CA LEU A 43 0.62 -38.13 9.38
C LEU A 43 -0.06 -36.81 9.00
N ASP A 44 -0.67 -36.78 7.83
CA ASP A 44 -1.34 -35.62 7.25
C ASP A 44 -2.81 -35.95 6.98
N LEU A 45 -3.68 -35.53 7.88
CA LEU A 45 -5.12 -35.73 7.82
C LEU A 45 -5.87 -34.42 7.53
N VAL A 46 -5.29 -33.53 6.74
CA VAL A 46 -5.94 -32.29 6.31
C VAL A 46 -7.20 -32.57 5.48
N ASN A 47 -8.26 -31.77 5.66
CA ASN A 47 -9.51 -31.86 4.89
C ASN A 47 -10.30 -33.18 5.04
N ASN A 48 -10.15 -33.91 6.15
CA ASN A 48 -10.83 -35.21 6.36
C ASN A 48 -12.19 -35.12 7.04
N GLN A 49 -12.73 -33.91 7.25
CA GLN A 49 -14.03 -33.67 7.89
C GLN A 49 -14.14 -34.27 9.31
N LEU A 50 -13.01 -34.46 10.00
CA LEU A 50 -12.95 -35.06 11.32
C LEU A 50 -13.68 -34.17 12.33
N THR A 51 -14.71 -34.71 12.99
CA THR A 51 -15.44 -34.01 14.07
C THR A 51 -14.86 -34.32 15.46
N ILE A 52 -14.16 -35.44 15.58
CA ILE A 52 -13.53 -35.94 16.79
C ILE A 52 -12.09 -36.34 16.44
N PHE A 53 -11.16 -36.08 17.36
CA PHE A 53 -9.79 -36.54 17.24
C PHE A 53 -9.75 -38.06 17.46
N PRO A 54 -9.23 -38.86 16.51
CA PRO A 54 -9.13 -40.31 16.66
C PRO A 54 -8.17 -40.68 17.80
N ARG A 55 -8.66 -41.37 18.84
CA ARG A 55 -7.84 -41.71 20.02
C ARG A 55 -6.71 -42.69 19.66
N GLU A 56 -6.91 -43.48 18.62
CA GLU A 56 -5.97 -44.45 18.07
C GLU A 56 -4.69 -43.79 17.55
N ILE A 57 -4.68 -42.47 17.29
CA ILE A 57 -3.45 -41.72 16.96
C ILE A 57 -2.40 -41.93 18.06
N GLY A 58 -2.81 -42.13 19.31
CA GLY A 58 -1.88 -42.39 20.41
C GLY A 58 -1.06 -43.68 20.30
N THR A 59 -1.39 -44.56 19.35
CA THR A 59 -0.56 -45.74 19.03
C THR A 59 0.66 -45.40 18.18
N LEU A 60 0.69 -44.23 17.54
CA LEU A 60 1.75 -43.77 16.62
C LEU A 60 2.92 -43.13 17.39
N GLN A 61 3.60 -43.90 18.24
CA GLN A 61 4.60 -43.37 19.20
C GLN A 61 5.84 -42.74 18.55
N ASN A 62 6.09 -43.01 17.27
CA ASN A 62 7.20 -42.44 16.49
C ASN A 62 6.83 -41.19 15.68
N LEU A 63 5.60 -40.70 15.83
CA LEU A 63 5.09 -39.56 15.09
C LEU A 63 5.85 -38.27 15.45
N LYS A 64 6.40 -37.61 14.44
CA LYS A 64 7.10 -36.31 14.51
C LYS A 64 6.25 -35.18 13.93
N TYR A 65 5.48 -35.48 12.89
CA TYR A 65 4.60 -34.53 12.20
C TYR A 65 3.16 -35.02 12.25
N LEU A 66 2.26 -34.17 12.75
CA LEU A 66 0.82 -34.40 12.71
C LEU A 66 0.12 -33.15 12.17
N SER A 67 -0.55 -33.30 11.03
CA SER A 67 -1.48 -32.29 10.54
C SER A 67 -2.91 -32.79 10.58
N LEU A 68 -3.76 -31.99 11.18
CA LEU A 68 -5.22 -32.16 11.30
C LEU A 68 -5.93 -30.87 10.84
N ALA A 69 -5.27 -30.06 10.01
CA ALA A 69 -5.81 -28.77 9.60
C ALA A 69 -7.08 -28.91 8.74
N ASN A 70 -7.92 -27.88 8.75
CA ASN A 70 -9.19 -27.81 8.03
C ASN A 70 -10.10 -29.04 8.28
N ASN A 71 -10.37 -29.28 9.56
CA ASN A 71 -11.31 -30.28 10.05
C ASN A 71 -12.39 -29.59 10.93
N GLN A 72 -13.12 -30.35 11.74
CA GLN A 72 -14.21 -29.85 12.59
C GLN A 72 -13.98 -30.20 14.07
N LEU A 73 -12.70 -30.35 14.47
CA LEU A 73 -12.34 -30.76 15.83
C LEU A 73 -12.74 -29.70 16.84
N LYS A 74 -13.47 -30.10 17.88
CA LYS A 74 -13.90 -29.20 18.98
C LYS A 74 -12.97 -29.24 20.19
N THR A 75 -12.26 -30.34 20.38
CA THR A 75 -11.36 -30.60 21.51
C THR A 75 -10.24 -31.55 21.08
N LEU A 76 -9.10 -31.47 21.75
CA LEU A 76 -8.10 -32.55 21.74
C LEU A 76 -8.31 -33.47 22.94
N PRO A 77 -8.12 -34.79 22.80
CA PRO A 77 -8.31 -35.73 23.88
C PRO A 77 -6.99 -35.92 24.65
N LYS A 78 -7.05 -36.56 25.83
CA LYS A 78 -5.87 -36.76 26.69
C LYS A 78 -4.78 -37.60 26.02
N GLU A 79 -5.16 -38.49 25.11
CA GLU A 79 -4.26 -39.42 24.41
C GLU A 79 -3.18 -38.70 23.57
N ILE A 80 -3.32 -37.39 23.31
CA ILE A 80 -2.24 -36.59 22.73
C ILE A 80 -0.94 -36.70 23.54
N GLU A 81 -1.03 -36.95 24.86
CA GLU A 81 0.13 -37.12 25.74
C GLU A 81 1.05 -38.28 25.35
N THR A 82 0.57 -39.21 24.53
CA THR A 82 1.37 -40.37 24.09
C THR A 82 2.36 -40.03 22.97
N LEU A 83 2.17 -38.89 22.28
CA LEU A 83 2.96 -38.50 21.10
C LEU A 83 4.26 -37.78 21.48
N GLN A 84 5.07 -38.41 22.32
CA GLN A 84 6.24 -37.80 22.94
C GLN A 84 7.35 -37.37 21.96
N LYS A 85 7.35 -37.88 20.72
CA LYS A 85 8.31 -37.51 19.66
C LYS A 85 7.80 -36.41 18.71
N LEU A 86 6.60 -35.89 18.96
CA LEU A 86 5.97 -34.90 18.09
C LEU A 86 6.74 -33.57 18.13
N LYS A 87 7.07 -33.07 16.94
CA LYS A 87 7.78 -31.81 16.70
C LYS A 87 6.90 -30.77 16.04
N TRP A 88 6.03 -31.20 15.12
CA TRP A 88 5.12 -30.32 14.39
C TRP A 88 3.67 -30.76 14.58
N LEU A 89 2.85 -29.88 15.13
CA LEU A 89 1.41 -30.10 15.32
C LEU A 89 0.62 -28.98 14.64
N TYR A 90 -0.07 -29.33 13.57
CA TYR A 90 -0.94 -28.41 12.82
C TYR A 90 -2.41 -28.73 13.08
N LEU A 91 -3.11 -27.80 13.71
CA LEU A 91 -4.51 -27.87 14.11
C LEU A 91 -5.32 -26.70 13.54
N SER A 92 -4.79 -26.05 12.52
CA SER A 92 -5.39 -24.87 11.92
C SER A 92 -6.77 -25.13 11.31
N GLU A 93 -7.61 -24.10 11.26
CA GLU A 93 -8.96 -24.15 10.68
C GLU A 93 -9.84 -25.26 11.28
N ASN A 94 -9.92 -25.31 12.62
CA ASN A 94 -10.77 -26.23 13.37
C ASN A 94 -11.77 -25.44 14.24
N GLN A 95 -12.43 -26.11 15.20
CA GLN A 95 -13.41 -25.52 16.11
C GLN A 95 -12.95 -25.63 17.58
N LEU A 96 -11.63 -25.69 17.83
CA LEU A 96 -11.08 -25.89 19.16
C LEU A 96 -11.42 -24.72 20.07
N LYS A 97 -12.10 -24.99 21.20
CA LYS A 97 -12.45 -23.97 22.20
C LYS A 97 -11.42 -23.86 23.32
N THR A 98 -10.74 -24.96 23.61
CA THR A 98 -9.69 -25.07 24.62
C THR A 98 -8.63 -26.07 24.17
N LEU A 99 -7.46 -26.01 24.80
CA LEU A 99 -6.47 -27.09 24.75
C LEU A 99 -6.52 -27.87 26.08
N PRO A 100 -6.32 -29.21 26.05
CA PRO A 100 -6.18 -30.01 27.25
C PRO A 100 -4.84 -29.73 27.94
N LYS A 101 -4.74 -29.95 29.26
CA LYS A 101 -3.48 -29.77 30.03
C LYS A 101 -2.37 -30.70 29.53
N GLU A 102 -2.77 -31.84 28.97
CA GLU A 102 -1.91 -32.87 28.40
C GLU A 102 -1.03 -32.34 27.25
N ILE A 103 -1.40 -31.21 26.62
CA ILE A 103 -0.55 -30.58 25.60
C ILE A 103 0.85 -30.28 26.14
N GLY A 104 0.98 -29.90 27.41
CA GLY A 104 2.28 -29.59 28.03
C GLY A 104 3.20 -30.80 28.24
N THR A 105 2.77 -32.01 27.88
CA THR A 105 3.62 -33.20 27.87
C THR A 105 4.44 -33.32 26.58
N LEU A 106 4.12 -32.58 25.52
CA LEU A 106 4.78 -32.62 24.22
C LEU A 106 6.08 -31.80 24.22
N GLN A 107 7.05 -32.14 25.06
CA GLN A 107 8.22 -31.30 25.31
C GLN A 107 9.15 -31.12 24.10
N ASN A 108 9.07 -32.01 23.10
CA ASN A 108 9.82 -31.93 21.85
C ASN A 108 9.12 -31.09 20.76
N LEU A 109 7.97 -30.47 21.07
CA LEU A 109 7.20 -29.72 20.09
C LEU A 109 7.91 -28.42 19.75
N GLU A 110 8.27 -28.26 18.47
CA GLU A 110 8.94 -27.09 17.89
C GLU A 110 7.94 -26.12 17.26
N VAL A 111 6.84 -26.65 16.69
CA VAL A 111 5.79 -25.84 16.05
C VAL A 111 4.42 -26.29 16.51
N LEU A 112 3.62 -25.31 16.96
CA LEU A 112 2.20 -25.49 17.27
C LEU A 112 1.39 -24.45 16.48
N ASP A 113 0.64 -24.94 15.50
CA ASP A 113 -0.26 -24.12 14.70
C ASP A 113 -1.72 -24.34 15.12
N LEU A 114 -2.33 -23.29 15.66
CA LEU A 114 -3.72 -23.21 16.11
C LEU A 114 -4.49 -22.10 15.37
N TYR A 115 -3.98 -21.65 14.22
CA TYR A 115 -4.62 -20.64 13.38
C TYR A 115 -6.11 -20.95 13.17
N LYS A 116 -6.97 -19.93 13.26
CA LYS A 116 -8.41 -20.00 12.92
C LYS A 116 -9.13 -21.11 13.70
N ASN A 117 -9.19 -20.94 15.02
CA ASN A 117 -9.94 -21.77 15.96
C ASN A 117 -10.89 -20.89 16.82
N GLN A 118 -11.38 -21.40 17.95
CA GLN A 118 -12.30 -20.69 18.85
C GLN A 118 -11.73 -20.54 20.26
N LEU A 119 -10.39 -20.54 20.40
CA LEU A 119 -9.71 -20.50 21.69
C LEU A 119 -9.95 -19.17 22.39
N ARG A 120 -10.45 -19.22 23.63
CA ARG A 120 -10.60 -18.02 24.48
C ARG A 120 -9.44 -17.80 25.45
N THR A 121 -8.77 -18.88 25.83
CA THR A 121 -7.61 -18.90 26.72
C THR A 121 -6.68 -20.04 26.30
N LEU A 122 -5.46 -20.02 26.83
CA LEU A 122 -4.53 -21.16 26.81
C LEU A 122 -4.39 -21.73 28.23
N PRO A 123 -4.20 -23.06 28.37
CA PRO A 123 -3.85 -23.67 29.67
C PRO A 123 -2.45 -23.22 30.11
N SER A 124 -2.18 -23.18 31.41
CA SER A 124 -0.85 -22.82 31.95
C SER A 124 0.22 -23.83 31.56
N GLU A 125 -0.17 -25.08 31.29
CA GLU A 125 0.72 -26.13 30.81
C GLU A 125 1.37 -25.82 29.45
N ILE A 126 0.88 -24.83 28.69
CA ILE A 126 1.55 -24.37 27.47
C ILE A 126 3.02 -24.01 27.73
N GLY A 127 3.35 -23.46 28.91
CA GLY A 127 4.72 -23.11 29.29
C GLY A 127 5.67 -24.30 29.48
N LYS A 128 5.15 -25.54 29.45
CA LYS A 128 6.00 -26.74 29.51
C LYS A 128 6.61 -27.11 28.15
N LEU A 129 6.16 -26.49 27.06
CA LEU A 129 6.65 -26.72 25.70
C LEU A 129 7.98 -26.00 25.45
N ARG A 130 9.05 -26.39 26.15
CA ARG A 130 10.30 -25.62 26.20
C ARG A 130 11.05 -25.55 24.87
N SER A 131 10.86 -26.51 23.98
CA SER A 131 11.45 -26.53 22.63
C SER A 131 10.62 -25.80 21.57
N LEU A 132 9.53 -25.12 21.97
CA LEU A 132 8.64 -24.47 21.03
C LEU A 132 9.29 -23.24 20.42
N GLU A 133 9.51 -23.27 19.11
CA GLU A 133 10.10 -22.18 18.32
C GLU A 133 9.03 -21.29 17.70
N ARG A 134 7.89 -21.88 17.30
CA ARG A 134 6.81 -21.16 16.61
C ARG A 134 5.45 -21.50 17.18
N LEU A 135 4.71 -20.46 17.56
CA LEU A 135 3.36 -20.56 18.09
C LEU A 135 2.42 -19.65 17.29
N HIS A 136 1.53 -20.27 16.52
CA HIS A 136 0.52 -19.59 15.70
C HIS A 136 -0.85 -19.71 16.37
N LEU A 137 -1.42 -18.57 16.75
CA LEU A 137 -2.68 -18.44 17.50
C LEU A 137 -3.62 -17.43 16.84
N GLU A 138 -3.31 -16.98 15.64
CA GLU A 138 -4.07 -15.94 14.98
C GLU A 138 -5.46 -16.40 14.54
N HIS A 139 -6.41 -15.47 14.50
CA HIS A 139 -7.84 -15.74 14.28
C HIS A 139 -8.46 -16.66 15.34
N ASN A 140 -8.27 -16.33 16.61
CA ASN A 140 -8.95 -16.97 17.74
C ASN A 140 -9.79 -15.94 18.52
N GLN A 141 -10.18 -16.26 19.75
CA GLN A 141 -10.96 -15.41 20.65
C GLN A 141 -10.19 -15.09 21.94
N LEU A 142 -8.85 -15.10 21.89
CA LEU A 142 -8.00 -14.95 23.07
C LEU A 142 -8.19 -13.55 23.68
N ILE A 143 -8.51 -13.51 24.97
CA ILE A 143 -8.64 -12.26 25.74
C ILE A 143 -7.39 -11.94 26.57
N THR A 144 -6.61 -12.96 26.90
CA THR A 144 -5.32 -12.87 27.62
C THR A 144 -4.44 -14.06 27.27
N LEU A 145 -3.16 -13.94 27.57
CA LEU A 145 -2.22 -15.07 27.66
C LEU A 145 -2.01 -15.47 29.13
N PRO A 146 -1.72 -16.75 29.42
CA PRO A 146 -1.23 -17.17 30.73
C PRO A 146 0.19 -16.63 30.97
N GLN A 147 0.55 -16.38 32.23
CA GLN A 147 1.91 -15.90 32.60
C GLN A 147 3.01 -16.88 32.17
N GLU A 148 2.69 -18.17 32.14
CA GLU A 148 3.59 -19.25 31.77
C GLU A 148 4.05 -19.16 30.31
N ILE A 149 3.43 -18.33 29.47
CA ILE A 149 3.93 -18.05 28.12
C ILE A 149 5.40 -17.59 28.15
N GLY A 150 5.80 -16.85 29.18
CA GLY A 150 7.18 -16.38 29.35
C GLY A 150 8.22 -17.50 29.56
N THR A 151 7.79 -18.74 29.78
CA THR A 151 8.71 -19.87 29.98
C THR A 151 9.16 -20.53 28.67
N LEU A 152 8.60 -20.12 27.53
CA LEU A 152 8.94 -20.62 26.19
C LEU A 152 10.24 -19.99 25.67
N GLN A 153 11.38 -20.41 26.25
CA GLN A 153 12.66 -19.73 26.04
C GLN A 153 13.21 -19.87 24.61
N ASP A 154 12.84 -20.91 23.86
CA ASP A 154 13.28 -21.13 22.47
C ASP A 154 12.36 -20.46 21.43
N LEU A 155 11.31 -19.74 21.88
CA LEU A 155 10.30 -19.18 20.98
C LEU A 155 10.88 -18.04 20.12
N GLU A 156 10.87 -18.23 18.81
CA GLU A 156 11.33 -17.27 17.81
C GLU A 156 10.18 -16.51 17.15
N GLU A 157 9.01 -17.14 17.01
CA GLU A 157 7.83 -16.54 16.37
C GLU A 157 6.58 -16.74 17.24
N LEU A 158 5.91 -15.63 17.55
CA LEU A 158 4.61 -15.63 18.23
C LEU A 158 3.60 -14.81 17.45
N ASN A 159 2.60 -15.49 16.89
CA ASN A 159 1.52 -14.85 16.14
C ASN A 159 0.20 -14.91 16.91
N LEU A 160 -0.26 -13.75 17.37
CA LEU A 160 -1.48 -13.52 18.13
C LEU A 160 -2.49 -12.66 17.36
N ALA A 161 -2.30 -12.50 16.06
CA ALA A 161 -3.10 -11.60 15.25
C ALA A 161 -4.60 -11.96 15.28
N ASN A 162 -5.50 -10.99 15.10
CA ASN A 162 -6.94 -11.22 15.03
C ASN A 162 -7.49 -11.96 16.26
N ASN A 163 -7.24 -11.41 17.45
CA ASN A 163 -7.74 -11.89 18.74
C ASN A 163 -8.45 -10.74 19.49
N GLN A 164 -8.71 -10.89 20.78
CA GLN A 164 -9.42 -9.92 21.61
C GLN A 164 -8.54 -9.44 22.79
N LEU A 165 -7.23 -9.47 22.64
CA LEU A 165 -6.28 -9.10 23.69
C LEU A 165 -6.43 -7.60 24.01
N ARG A 166 -6.72 -7.28 25.27
CA ARG A 166 -6.75 -5.89 25.77
C ARG A 166 -5.41 -5.42 26.33
N ILE A 167 -4.62 -6.38 26.83
CA ILE A 167 -3.27 -6.17 27.34
C ILE A 167 -2.34 -7.22 26.76
N LEU A 168 -1.08 -6.85 26.55
CA LEU A 168 0.00 -7.78 26.35
C LEU A 168 0.71 -7.95 27.71
N SER A 169 0.83 -9.18 28.21
CA SER A 169 1.37 -9.41 29.56
C SER A 169 2.86 -9.09 29.62
N LYS A 170 3.35 -8.68 30.79
CA LYS A 170 4.77 -8.31 31.00
C LYS A 170 5.74 -9.47 30.80
N GLU A 171 5.24 -10.70 30.97
CA GLU A 171 6.00 -11.93 30.79
C GLU A 171 6.49 -12.11 29.35
N ILE A 172 5.90 -11.41 28.37
CA ILE A 172 6.41 -11.40 27.00
C ILE A 172 7.89 -11.01 26.95
N GLY A 173 8.33 -10.08 27.81
CA GLY A 173 9.72 -9.62 27.85
C GLY A 173 10.73 -10.66 28.36
N THR A 174 10.29 -11.87 28.67
CA THR A 174 11.17 -13.00 29.03
C THR A 174 11.53 -13.89 27.83
N LEU A 175 10.90 -13.69 26.67
CA LEU A 175 11.14 -14.46 25.45
C LEU A 175 12.37 -13.95 24.69
N GLN A 176 13.57 -14.25 25.20
CA GLN A 176 14.81 -13.63 24.72
C GLN A 176 15.19 -14.00 23.28
N HIS A 177 14.71 -15.12 22.74
CA HIS A 177 14.95 -15.53 21.34
C HIS A 177 13.89 -15.04 20.35
N LEU A 178 12.87 -14.31 20.81
CA LEU A 178 11.77 -13.88 19.95
C LEU A 178 12.25 -12.90 18.88
N GLN A 179 11.99 -13.25 17.61
CA GLN A 179 12.38 -12.48 16.43
C GLN A 179 11.17 -11.85 15.74
N ASP A 180 10.01 -12.50 15.78
CA ASP A 180 8.78 -12.01 15.18
C ASP A 180 7.62 -12.07 16.19
N LEU A 181 7.07 -10.90 16.50
CA LEU A 181 5.89 -10.76 17.34
C LEU A 181 4.78 -10.07 16.56
N SER A 182 3.70 -10.78 16.33
CA SER A 182 2.47 -10.21 15.77
C SER A 182 1.34 -10.20 16.79
N VAL A 183 0.82 -9.01 17.08
CA VAL A 183 -0.42 -8.77 17.84
C VAL A 183 -1.40 -7.92 17.03
N PHE A 184 -1.31 -8.03 15.70
CA PHE A 184 -2.17 -7.34 14.73
C PHE A 184 -3.66 -7.54 15.04
N ASN A 185 -4.49 -6.53 14.85
CA ASN A 185 -5.95 -6.62 15.02
C ASN A 185 -6.37 -7.22 16.37
N ASN A 186 -6.06 -6.48 17.44
CA ASN A 186 -6.44 -6.78 18.82
C ASN A 186 -7.06 -5.51 19.46
N GLN A 187 -7.19 -5.48 20.79
CA GLN A 187 -7.77 -4.37 21.55
C GLN A 187 -6.74 -3.72 22.48
N LEU A 188 -5.45 -3.78 22.13
CA LEU A 188 -4.37 -3.28 22.99
C LEU A 188 -4.42 -1.76 23.11
N ILE A 189 -4.41 -1.25 24.34
CA ILE A 189 -4.39 0.19 24.63
C ILE A 189 -2.96 0.68 24.94
N THR A 190 -2.10 -0.21 25.42
CA THR A 190 -0.68 0.07 25.72
C THR A 190 0.16 -1.19 25.50
N LEU A 191 1.48 -1.00 25.48
CA LEU A 191 2.47 -2.08 25.57
C LEU A 191 3.14 -2.08 26.95
N PRO A 192 3.48 -3.25 27.50
CA PRO A 192 4.28 -3.32 28.73
C PRO A 192 5.70 -2.78 28.48
N GLN A 193 6.31 -2.14 29.49
CA GLN A 193 7.71 -1.67 29.42
C GLN A 193 8.68 -2.83 29.16
N GLU A 194 8.33 -4.04 29.56
CA GLU A 194 9.11 -5.25 29.38
C GLU A 194 9.28 -5.63 27.90
N ILE A 195 8.51 -5.04 26.98
CA ILE A 195 8.73 -5.21 25.53
C ILE A 195 10.18 -4.88 25.15
N GLY A 196 10.79 -3.88 25.78
CA GLY A 196 12.18 -3.48 25.53
C GLY A 196 13.23 -4.52 25.95
N LYS A 197 12.84 -5.65 26.53
CA LYS A 197 13.74 -6.77 26.82
C LYS A 197 13.88 -7.76 25.66
N LEU A 198 13.08 -7.61 24.59
CA LEU A 198 13.12 -8.49 23.43
C LEU A 198 14.25 -8.10 22.46
N GLN A 199 15.49 -8.26 22.89
CA GLN A 199 16.65 -7.73 22.16
C GLN A 199 16.87 -8.37 20.78
N ASN A 200 16.35 -9.57 20.53
CA ASN A 200 16.43 -10.26 19.23
C ASN A 200 15.27 -9.95 18.28
N LEU A 201 14.30 -9.12 18.70
CA LEU A 201 13.11 -8.84 17.92
C LEU A 201 13.46 -8.06 16.65
N LYS A 202 13.06 -8.60 15.50
CA LYS A 202 13.25 -8.02 14.16
C LYS A 202 11.96 -7.43 13.61
N TYR A 203 10.82 -8.07 13.89
CA TYR A 203 9.52 -7.68 13.36
C TYR A 203 8.52 -7.52 14.50
N LEU A 204 7.94 -6.31 14.63
CA LEU A 204 6.91 -6.01 15.61
C LEU A 204 5.66 -5.48 14.92
N ARG A 205 4.61 -6.29 14.87
CA ARG A 205 3.35 -5.97 14.17
C ARG A 205 2.23 -5.68 15.17
N LEU A 206 1.93 -4.40 15.32
CA LEU A 206 0.98 -3.81 16.27
C LEU A 206 -0.25 -3.20 15.59
N ALA A 207 -0.35 -3.31 14.27
CA ALA A 207 -1.39 -2.62 13.51
C ALA A 207 -2.82 -3.03 13.91
N TYR A 208 -3.79 -2.14 13.71
CA TYR A 208 -5.19 -2.34 14.12
C TYR A 208 -5.33 -2.63 15.62
N ASN A 209 -4.82 -1.73 16.46
CA ASN A 209 -5.03 -1.76 17.91
C ASN A 209 -5.58 -0.41 18.37
N GLN A 210 -5.57 -0.15 19.68
CA GLN A 210 -6.05 1.09 20.30
C GLN A 210 -4.92 1.81 21.04
N LEU A 211 -3.66 1.61 20.61
CA LEU A 211 -2.48 2.16 21.27
C LEU A 211 -2.52 3.69 21.22
N THR A 212 -2.42 4.33 22.38
CA THR A 212 -2.37 5.81 22.49
C THR A 212 -0.95 6.34 22.63
N THR A 213 -0.02 5.52 23.13
CA THR A 213 1.41 5.80 23.26
C THR A 213 2.26 4.55 23.01
N LEU A 214 3.56 4.74 22.84
CA LEU A 214 4.57 3.68 22.97
C LEU A 214 5.38 3.92 24.26
N PRO A 215 5.77 2.87 25.00
CA PRO A 215 6.70 3.01 26.11
C PRO A 215 8.08 3.44 25.60
N LYS A 216 8.84 4.20 26.40
CA LYS A 216 10.22 4.62 26.05
C LYS A 216 11.14 3.42 25.82
N GLU A 217 10.86 2.31 26.49
CA GLU A 217 11.59 1.05 26.39
C GLU A 217 11.54 0.44 24.98
N ILE A 218 10.63 0.90 24.11
CA ILE A 218 10.63 0.50 22.69
C ILE A 218 12.00 0.73 22.04
N GLY A 219 12.72 1.79 22.46
CA GLY A 219 14.05 2.10 21.94
C GLY A 219 15.13 1.06 22.25
N ARG A 220 14.88 0.11 23.17
CA ARG A 220 15.83 -0.96 23.50
C ARG A 220 15.78 -2.15 22.53
N LEU A 221 14.87 -2.13 21.56
CA LEU A 221 14.76 -3.15 20.52
C LEU A 221 15.82 -2.95 19.43
N GLU A 222 17.09 -3.11 19.78
CA GLU A 222 18.23 -2.73 18.94
C GLU A 222 18.26 -3.45 17.59
N ASN A 223 17.72 -4.66 17.49
CA ASN A 223 17.69 -5.47 16.27
C ASN A 223 16.40 -5.27 15.43
N LEU A 224 15.51 -4.36 15.82
CA LEU A 224 14.24 -4.16 15.14
C LEU A 224 14.45 -3.59 13.74
N GLN A 225 13.83 -4.23 12.75
CA GLN A 225 13.93 -3.89 11.32
C GLN A 225 12.60 -3.36 10.77
N ASP A 226 11.47 -3.92 11.21
CA ASP A 226 10.13 -3.45 10.85
C ASP A 226 9.30 -3.21 12.10
N LEU A 227 8.79 -1.98 12.21
CA LEU A 227 7.83 -1.59 13.23
C LEU A 227 6.55 -1.12 12.55
N ASN A 228 5.49 -1.93 12.65
CA ASN A 228 4.20 -1.63 12.06
C ASN A 228 3.16 -1.32 13.14
N ILE A 229 2.79 -0.05 13.26
CA ILE A 229 1.80 0.47 14.21
C ILE A 229 0.62 1.14 13.47
N PHE A 230 0.40 0.72 12.23
CA PHE A 230 -0.69 1.22 11.39
C PHE A 230 -2.06 1.12 12.06
N ASN A 231 -2.91 2.13 11.91
CA ASN A 231 -4.29 2.12 12.42
C ASN A 231 -4.35 1.92 13.95
N ASN A 232 -3.82 2.91 14.67
CA ASN A 232 -3.84 3.03 16.12
C ASN A 232 -4.30 4.45 16.51
N GLN A 233 -4.07 4.87 17.75
CA GLN A 233 -4.49 6.18 18.27
C GLN A 233 -3.32 7.00 18.80
N LEU A 234 -2.10 6.77 18.30
CA LEU A 234 -0.90 7.46 18.75
C LEU A 234 -0.99 8.96 18.49
N ILE A 235 -0.72 9.77 19.52
CA ILE A 235 -0.69 11.25 19.40
C ILE A 235 0.76 11.76 19.27
N THR A 236 1.72 11.03 19.81
CA THR A 236 3.15 11.33 19.75
C THR A 236 3.99 10.03 19.72
N LEU A 237 5.28 10.18 19.42
CA LEU A 237 6.28 9.13 19.57
C LEU A 237 7.26 9.49 20.70
N PRO A 238 7.75 8.53 21.48
CA PRO A 238 8.86 8.77 22.40
C PRO A 238 10.14 9.12 21.61
N GLN A 239 11.00 9.96 22.20
CA GLN A 239 12.30 10.31 21.60
C GLN A 239 13.19 9.07 21.37
N GLU A 240 13.01 8.05 22.22
CA GLU A 240 13.71 6.78 22.16
C GLU A 240 13.41 5.98 20.88
N ILE A 241 12.42 6.38 20.07
CA ILE A 241 12.25 5.80 18.73
C ILE A 241 13.53 5.92 17.90
N GLY A 242 14.31 6.99 18.09
CA GLY A 242 15.56 7.23 17.37
C GLY A 242 16.68 6.25 17.71
N THR A 243 16.57 5.44 18.77
CA THR A 243 17.61 4.46 19.12
C THR A 243 17.49 3.15 18.33
N LEU A 244 16.44 2.98 17.52
CA LEU A 244 16.22 1.81 16.66
C LEU A 244 17.12 1.83 15.41
N GLN A 245 18.43 1.71 15.60
CA GLN A 245 19.44 1.89 14.55
C GLN A 245 19.39 0.86 13.41
N ASN A 246 18.67 -0.25 13.58
CA ASN A 246 18.45 -1.26 12.56
C ASN A 246 17.13 -1.11 11.78
N LEU A 247 16.30 -0.13 12.12
CA LEU A 247 14.97 0.03 11.55
C LEU A 247 15.04 0.42 10.08
N GLN A 248 14.37 -0.37 9.23
CA GLN A 248 14.27 -0.18 7.78
C GLN A 248 12.87 0.29 7.38
N SER A 249 11.85 -0.15 8.10
CA SER A 249 10.44 0.14 7.82
C SER A 249 9.74 0.61 9.09
N LEU A 250 9.15 1.81 9.03
CA LEU A 250 8.34 2.37 10.10
C LEU A 250 6.98 2.77 9.55
N ASN A 251 5.95 2.00 9.93
CA ASN A 251 4.58 2.29 9.53
C ASN A 251 3.76 2.86 10.69
N LEU A 252 3.44 4.14 10.57
CA LEU A 252 2.67 4.95 11.52
C LEU A 252 1.39 5.52 10.90
N ALA A 253 1.01 5.05 9.71
CA ALA A 253 -0.16 5.56 9.03
C ALA A 253 -1.47 5.25 9.78
N ASN A 254 -2.50 6.08 9.60
CA ASN A 254 -3.75 6.02 10.36
C ASN A 254 -3.52 6.11 11.88
N ASN A 255 -2.90 7.21 12.33
CA ASN A 255 -2.78 7.56 13.74
C ASN A 255 -3.26 9.00 13.95
N ARG A 256 -2.95 9.59 15.10
CA ARG A 256 -3.30 10.98 15.45
C ARG A 256 -2.05 11.81 15.72
N LEU A 257 -0.92 11.47 15.09
CA LEU A 257 0.36 12.13 15.34
C LEU A 257 0.28 13.59 14.93
N VAL A 258 0.61 14.50 15.87
CA VAL A 258 0.63 15.95 15.62
C VAL A 258 2.02 16.43 15.20
N THR A 259 3.07 15.75 15.69
CA THR A 259 4.46 16.02 15.36
C THR A 259 5.27 14.72 15.31
N LEU A 260 6.49 14.80 14.75
CA LEU A 260 7.52 13.78 14.91
C LEU A 260 8.64 14.31 15.83
N PRO A 261 9.24 13.47 16.69
CA PRO A 261 10.42 13.84 17.45
C PRO A 261 11.61 14.06 16.51
N LYS A 262 12.53 14.97 16.86
CA LYS A 262 13.75 15.24 16.07
C LYS A 262 14.64 13.99 15.94
N GLU A 263 14.55 13.10 16.91
CA GLU A 263 15.24 11.82 16.97
C GLU A 263 14.85 10.89 15.83
N ILE A 264 13.75 11.14 15.10
CA ILE A 264 13.44 10.38 13.88
C ILE A 264 14.62 10.39 12.90
N GLY A 265 15.36 11.49 12.82
CA GLY A 265 16.52 11.63 11.92
C GLY A 265 17.72 10.77 12.29
N THR A 266 17.73 10.07 13.43
CA THR A 266 18.82 9.15 13.80
C THR A 266 18.63 7.74 13.22
N LEU A 267 17.51 7.45 12.55
CA LEU A 267 17.23 6.15 11.94
C LEU A 267 17.95 5.97 10.59
N GLN A 268 19.27 5.81 10.63
CA GLN A 268 20.14 5.83 9.44
C GLN A 268 19.92 4.67 8.46
N LYS A 269 19.19 3.61 8.84
CA LYS A 269 18.81 2.49 7.96
C LYS A 269 17.39 2.57 7.41
N LEU A 270 16.63 3.62 7.74
CA LEU A 270 15.23 3.73 7.36
C LEU A 270 15.08 3.94 5.85
N GLU A 271 14.31 3.06 5.21
CA GLU A 271 14.05 3.03 3.77
C GLU A 271 12.59 3.41 3.47
N TRP A 272 11.66 3.01 4.36
CA TRP A 272 10.23 3.32 4.23
C TRP A 272 9.66 3.99 5.49
N LEU A 273 9.06 5.16 5.31
CA LEU A 273 8.38 5.89 6.38
C LEU A 273 6.93 6.24 5.98
N TYR A 274 5.97 5.55 6.61
CA TYR A 274 4.53 5.73 6.37
C TYR A 274 3.88 6.58 7.44
N LEU A 275 3.41 7.76 7.05
CA LEU A 275 2.77 8.76 7.93
C LEU A 275 1.41 9.22 7.40
N THR A 276 0.88 8.55 6.37
CA THR A 276 -0.45 8.80 5.81
C THR A 276 -1.55 8.84 6.88
N ASN A 277 -2.53 9.73 6.75
CA ASN A 277 -3.66 9.87 7.67
C ASN A 277 -3.19 10.12 9.12
N ASN A 278 -2.52 11.25 9.33
CA ASN A 278 -2.15 11.76 10.65
C ASN A 278 -2.57 13.24 10.76
N GLN A 279 -2.09 13.94 11.79
CA GLN A 279 -2.40 15.34 12.05
C GLN A 279 -1.13 16.21 12.00
N LEU A 280 -0.11 15.77 11.25
CA LEU A 280 1.19 16.44 11.21
C LEU A 280 1.04 17.84 10.60
N ALA A 281 1.40 18.86 11.38
CA ALA A 281 1.43 20.25 10.90
C ALA A 281 2.77 20.63 10.27
N THR A 282 3.85 19.99 10.71
CA THR A 282 5.22 20.20 10.22
C THR A 282 6.01 18.88 10.26
N LEU A 283 7.16 18.86 9.56
CA LEU A 283 8.20 17.85 9.74
C LEU A 283 9.41 18.48 10.45
N PRO A 284 10.12 17.74 11.32
CA PRO A 284 11.38 18.21 11.89
C PRO A 284 12.45 18.32 10.79
N GLN A 285 13.36 19.30 10.91
CA GLN A 285 14.50 19.47 9.98
C GLN A 285 15.39 18.20 9.92
N GLU A 286 15.41 17.42 11.00
CA GLU A 286 16.18 16.18 11.11
C GLU A 286 15.69 15.10 10.15
N ILE A 287 14.51 15.24 9.52
CA ILE A 287 14.06 14.33 8.47
C ILE A 287 15.10 14.20 7.36
N GLY A 288 15.81 15.28 7.02
CA GLY A 288 16.87 15.28 6.01
C GLY A 288 18.09 14.42 6.37
N LYS A 289 18.19 13.89 7.58
CA LYS A 289 19.26 12.96 7.98
C LYS A 289 18.99 11.51 7.59
N LEU A 290 17.80 11.19 7.08
CA LEU A 290 17.41 9.83 6.68
C LEU A 290 17.98 9.47 5.29
N GLN A 291 19.30 9.31 5.20
CA GLN A 291 20.01 9.19 3.93
C GLN A 291 19.65 7.94 3.10
N LYS A 292 19.06 6.90 3.70
CA LYS A 292 18.59 5.70 2.99
C LYS A 292 17.12 5.74 2.59
N LEU A 293 16.39 6.80 2.94
CA LEU A 293 14.94 6.85 2.72
C LEU A 293 14.63 6.84 1.23
N GLU A 294 13.88 5.84 0.79
CA GLU A 294 13.44 5.69 -0.60
C GLU A 294 11.98 6.11 -0.78
N TRP A 295 11.17 5.97 0.28
CA TRP A 295 9.74 6.22 0.24
C TRP A 295 9.29 7.02 1.47
N LEU A 296 8.60 8.14 1.22
CA LEU A 296 8.01 8.99 2.25
C LEU A 296 6.56 9.32 1.91
N GLY A 297 5.64 8.77 2.70
CA GLY A 297 4.20 8.98 2.52
C GLY A 297 3.59 9.83 3.62
N LEU A 298 3.00 10.95 3.21
CA LEU A 298 2.47 12.00 4.08
C LEU A 298 1.04 12.40 3.69
N THR A 299 0.36 11.59 2.87
CA THR A 299 -1.01 11.83 2.43
C THR A 299 -1.95 12.11 3.60
N ASN A 300 -2.92 13.01 3.43
CA ASN A 300 -3.93 13.32 4.45
C ASN A 300 -3.30 13.75 5.80
N ASN A 301 -2.54 14.84 5.77
CA ASN A 301 -1.98 15.50 6.95
C ASN A 301 -2.36 17.00 6.94
N GLN A 302 -1.71 17.81 7.79
CA GLN A 302 -1.98 19.25 7.90
C GLN A 302 -0.77 20.11 7.53
N LEU A 303 0.17 19.56 6.74
CA LEU A 303 1.43 20.22 6.40
C LEU A 303 1.17 21.50 5.62
N LYS A 304 1.73 22.62 6.10
CA LYS A 304 1.70 23.92 5.40
C LYS A 304 2.94 24.16 4.54
N SER A 305 4.06 23.57 4.94
CA SER A 305 5.34 23.62 4.23
C SER A 305 6.16 22.37 4.52
N LEU A 306 7.22 22.17 3.74
CA LEU A 306 8.28 21.21 4.01
C LEU A 306 9.53 21.95 4.50
N PRO A 307 10.33 21.36 5.41
CA PRO A 307 11.65 21.90 5.75
C PRO A 307 12.58 21.84 4.54
N GLN A 308 13.49 22.81 4.40
CA GLN A 308 14.51 22.82 3.33
C GLN A 308 15.37 21.54 3.34
N GLU A 309 15.55 20.93 4.51
CA GLU A 309 16.31 19.70 4.70
C GLU A 309 15.71 18.49 3.96
N ILE A 310 14.46 18.58 3.48
CA ILE A 310 13.88 17.53 2.62
C ILE A 310 14.76 17.25 1.40
N GLY A 311 15.44 18.27 0.86
CA GLY A 311 16.36 18.11 -0.27
C GLY A 311 17.58 17.25 0.03
N LYS A 312 17.88 16.96 1.31
CA LYS A 312 19.00 16.08 1.69
C LYS A 312 18.68 14.58 1.51
N LEU A 313 17.44 14.22 1.18
CA LEU A 313 17.00 12.83 0.98
C LEU A 313 17.38 12.31 -0.42
N GLN A 314 18.67 12.17 -0.70
CA GLN A 314 19.19 11.90 -2.04
C GLN A 314 18.77 10.54 -2.64
N ASN A 315 18.35 9.58 -1.82
CA ASN A 315 17.85 8.27 -2.26
C ASN A 315 16.33 8.22 -2.45
N LEU A 316 15.60 9.32 -2.21
CA LEU A 316 14.15 9.34 -2.27
C LEU A 316 13.65 9.11 -3.70
N LYS A 317 12.81 8.09 -3.86
CA LYS A 317 12.19 7.70 -5.13
C LYS A 317 10.73 8.11 -5.19
N GLU A 318 10.02 8.04 -4.06
CA GLU A 318 8.61 8.41 -3.99
C GLU A 318 8.36 9.35 -2.81
N LEU A 319 7.75 10.50 -3.12
CA LEU A 319 7.30 11.50 -2.15
C LEU A 319 5.82 11.74 -2.37
N ILE A 320 4.99 11.32 -1.39
CA ILE A 320 3.54 11.39 -1.49
C ILE A 320 3.01 12.42 -0.51
N LEU A 321 2.48 13.53 -1.01
CA LEU A 321 2.06 14.70 -0.23
C LEU A 321 0.60 15.10 -0.49
N GLU A 322 -0.17 14.22 -1.12
CA GLU A 322 -1.59 14.40 -1.41
C GLU A 322 -2.39 14.85 -0.18
N ASN A 323 -3.38 15.72 -0.40
CA ASN A 323 -4.34 16.17 0.61
C ASN A 323 -3.67 16.72 1.88
N ASN A 324 -2.90 17.78 1.68
CA ASN A 324 -2.26 18.58 2.72
C ASN A 324 -2.68 20.04 2.55
N ARG A 325 -1.93 20.97 3.16
CA ARG A 325 -2.18 22.41 3.08
C ARG A 325 -0.95 23.13 2.52
N LEU A 326 -0.14 22.46 1.69
CA LEU A 326 1.10 23.00 1.16
C LEU A 326 0.81 24.17 0.22
N GLU A 327 1.45 25.31 0.47
CA GLU A 327 1.29 26.52 -0.34
C GLU A 327 2.45 26.71 -1.33
N SER A 328 3.63 26.15 -1.01
CA SER A 328 4.83 26.21 -1.84
C SER A 328 5.81 25.09 -1.47
N PHE A 329 6.81 24.89 -2.32
CA PHE A 329 7.96 24.05 -2.03
C PHE A 329 9.18 24.88 -1.64
N PRO A 330 10.08 24.34 -0.79
CA PRO A 330 11.44 24.85 -0.71
C PRO A 330 12.17 24.58 -2.04
N LYS A 331 13.08 25.48 -2.44
CA LYS A 331 13.91 25.32 -3.66
C LYS A 331 14.71 24.02 -3.65
N GLU A 332 15.07 23.55 -2.45
CA GLU A 332 15.78 22.32 -2.20
C GLU A 332 15.03 21.07 -2.71
N ILE A 333 13.74 21.16 -3.06
CA ILE A 333 13.04 20.05 -3.72
C ILE A 333 13.78 19.58 -4.98
N GLY A 334 14.43 20.49 -5.71
CA GLY A 334 15.16 20.16 -6.93
C GLY A 334 16.41 19.31 -6.71
N THR A 335 16.90 19.18 -5.48
CA THR A 335 18.05 18.30 -5.21
C THR A 335 17.65 16.83 -5.16
N LEU A 336 16.36 16.49 -5.21
CA LEU A 336 15.83 15.12 -5.21
C LEU A 336 15.90 14.47 -6.60
N SER A 337 17.10 14.41 -7.18
CA SER A 337 17.32 13.95 -8.57
C SER A 337 16.94 12.48 -8.85
N ASN A 338 16.75 11.66 -7.81
CA ASN A 338 16.29 10.27 -7.91
C ASN A 338 14.77 10.10 -7.87
N LEU A 339 14.01 11.19 -7.68
CA LEU A 339 12.56 11.14 -7.52
C LEU A 339 11.88 10.65 -8.80
N GLN A 340 11.02 9.65 -8.64
CA GLN A 340 10.27 8.99 -9.72
C GLN A 340 8.78 9.22 -9.58
N ARG A 341 8.26 9.51 -8.38
CA ARG A 341 6.85 9.84 -8.18
C ARG A 341 6.71 10.98 -7.19
N LEU A 342 5.90 11.95 -7.58
CA LEU A 342 5.58 13.13 -6.79
C LEU A 342 4.07 13.38 -6.86
N HIS A 343 3.38 13.12 -5.75
CA HIS A 343 1.95 13.33 -5.59
C HIS A 343 1.70 14.61 -4.80
N LEU A 344 1.01 15.57 -5.40
CA LEU A 344 0.75 16.90 -4.83
C LEU A 344 -0.71 17.33 -4.96
N GLU A 345 -1.56 16.42 -5.43
CA GLU A 345 -2.98 16.63 -5.57
C GLU A 345 -3.63 17.06 -4.24
N TYR A 346 -4.68 17.87 -4.32
CA TYR A 346 -5.42 18.37 -3.14
C TYR A 346 -4.54 19.18 -2.16
N ASN A 347 -3.75 20.12 -2.66
CA ASN A 347 -2.98 21.07 -1.85
C ASN A 347 -3.42 22.51 -2.11
N ARG A 348 -2.59 23.49 -1.75
CA ARG A 348 -2.86 24.92 -1.89
C ARG A 348 -1.77 25.62 -2.69
N PHE A 349 -1.05 24.91 -3.55
CA PHE A 349 0.03 25.48 -4.36
C PHE A 349 -0.52 26.59 -5.25
N THR A 350 0.09 27.77 -5.19
CA THR A 350 -0.22 28.90 -6.08
C THR A 350 0.77 29.00 -7.23
N THR A 351 2.00 28.53 -7.02
CA THR A 351 3.09 28.45 -8.00
C THR A 351 3.96 27.22 -7.74
N LEU A 352 4.85 26.90 -8.68
CA LEU A 352 5.94 25.94 -8.51
C LEU A 352 7.28 26.68 -8.62
N PRO A 353 8.31 26.27 -7.87
CA PRO A 353 9.65 26.83 -7.99
C PRO A 353 10.32 26.40 -9.31
N GLU A 354 11.29 27.18 -9.81
CA GLU A 354 12.05 26.86 -11.03
C GLU A 354 12.80 25.52 -10.90
N GLU A 355 13.19 25.17 -9.68
CA GLU A 355 13.90 23.95 -9.35
C GLU A 355 13.09 22.69 -9.63
N ILE A 356 11.76 22.77 -9.83
CA ILE A 356 10.96 21.62 -10.28
C ILE A 356 11.53 21.00 -11.57
N GLY A 357 12.09 21.83 -12.45
CA GLY A 357 12.66 21.38 -13.72
C GLY A 357 13.91 20.51 -13.58
N THR A 358 14.50 20.40 -12.39
CA THR A 358 15.65 19.52 -12.12
C THR A 358 15.25 18.06 -11.85
N LEU A 359 13.96 17.79 -11.65
CA LEU A 359 13.42 16.45 -11.38
C LEU A 359 13.26 15.61 -12.66
N HIS A 360 14.33 15.52 -13.45
CA HIS A 360 14.34 14.94 -14.81
C HIS A 360 13.93 13.45 -14.88
N ARG A 361 13.81 12.76 -13.74
CA ARG A 361 13.42 11.35 -13.67
C ARG A 361 11.91 11.12 -13.57
N LEU A 362 11.10 12.16 -13.34
CA LEU A 362 9.66 12.05 -13.19
C LEU A 362 8.98 11.62 -14.51
N PRO A 363 8.35 10.43 -14.56
CA PRO A 363 7.41 10.08 -15.62
C PRO A 363 6.00 10.63 -15.33
N TRP A 364 5.71 10.95 -14.07
CA TRP A 364 4.38 11.29 -13.59
C TRP A 364 4.42 12.48 -12.64
N LEU A 365 3.59 13.48 -12.91
CA LEU A 365 3.40 14.65 -12.06
C LEU A 365 1.91 14.95 -11.90
N ASN A 366 1.40 14.79 -10.67
CA ASN A 366 0.02 15.10 -10.33
C ASN A 366 -0.06 16.36 -9.46
N LEU A 367 -0.75 17.38 -9.99
CA LEU A 367 -0.95 18.71 -9.38
C LEU A 367 -2.43 19.09 -9.36
N GLU A 368 -3.32 18.11 -9.52
CA GLU A 368 -4.75 18.29 -9.50
C GLU A 368 -5.25 18.96 -8.20
N HIS A 369 -6.35 19.71 -8.28
CA HIS A 369 -6.99 20.33 -7.11
C HIS A 369 -6.01 21.20 -6.29
N ASN A 370 -5.32 22.10 -6.97
CA ASN A 370 -4.47 23.13 -6.37
C ASN A 370 -4.99 24.54 -6.74
N GLN A 371 -4.17 25.57 -6.52
CA GLN A 371 -4.52 26.97 -6.80
C GLN A 371 -3.52 27.60 -7.79
N LEU A 372 -2.88 26.79 -8.63
CA LEU A 372 -1.80 27.23 -9.52
C LEU A 372 -2.32 28.28 -10.50
N THR A 373 -1.69 29.44 -10.54
CA THR A 373 -2.02 30.51 -11.50
C THR A 373 -1.16 30.48 -12.75
N THR A 374 0.07 29.96 -12.62
CA THR A 374 1.05 29.80 -13.71
C THR A 374 1.91 28.55 -13.48
N LEU A 375 2.58 28.10 -14.55
CA LEU A 375 3.69 27.14 -14.46
C LEU A 375 5.03 27.84 -14.79
N PRO A 376 6.13 27.48 -14.13
CA PRO A 376 7.46 27.97 -14.50
C PRO A 376 7.88 27.42 -15.87
N GLN A 377 8.70 28.17 -16.62
CA GLN A 377 9.25 27.71 -17.91
C GLN A 377 10.07 26.41 -17.75
N GLU A 378 10.68 26.21 -16.59
CA GLU A 378 11.49 25.05 -16.24
C GLU A 378 10.70 23.75 -16.23
N ILE A 379 9.36 23.79 -16.22
CA ILE A 379 8.53 22.59 -16.40
C ILE A 379 8.93 21.82 -17.67
N GLY A 380 9.35 22.52 -18.73
CA GLY A 380 9.80 21.93 -19.99
C GLY A 380 11.06 21.07 -19.87
N ARG A 381 11.80 21.15 -18.75
CA ARG A 381 13.00 20.33 -18.48
C ARG A 381 12.66 18.92 -17.96
N LEU A 382 11.38 18.62 -17.70
CA LEU A 382 10.93 17.29 -17.29
C LEU A 382 10.82 16.34 -18.50
N GLU A 383 11.94 16.08 -19.18
CA GLU A 383 12.00 15.37 -20.47
C GLU A 383 11.46 13.93 -20.45
N ARG A 384 11.30 13.33 -19.26
CA ARG A 384 10.74 11.98 -19.08
C ARG A 384 9.25 11.97 -18.79
N LEU A 385 8.62 13.14 -18.64
CA LEU A 385 7.23 13.23 -18.23
C LEU A 385 6.31 12.65 -19.30
N GLU A 386 5.49 11.68 -18.90
CA GLU A 386 4.51 10.99 -19.74
C GLU A 386 3.08 11.39 -19.37
N TRP A 387 2.85 11.81 -18.12
CA TRP A 387 1.55 12.22 -17.63
C TRP A 387 1.66 13.45 -16.74
N LEU A 388 0.90 14.49 -17.10
CA LEU A 388 0.79 15.75 -16.37
C LEU A 388 -0.68 16.06 -16.11
N ASN A 389 -1.08 16.06 -14.85
CA ASN A 389 -2.43 16.43 -14.45
C ASN A 389 -2.42 17.74 -13.66
N LEU A 390 -3.14 18.71 -14.22
CA LEU A 390 -3.31 20.07 -13.72
C LEU A 390 -4.81 20.40 -13.57
N TYR A 391 -5.66 19.37 -13.55
CA TYR A 391 -7.10 19.51 -13.38
C TYR A 391 -7.44 20.35 -12.14
N ASN A 392 -8.46 21.19 -12.25
CA ASN A 392 -8.97 22.00 -11.15
C ASN A 392 -7.87 22.88 -10.51
N ASN A 393 -7.33 23.80 -11.31
CA ASN A 393 -6.38 24.84 -10.90
C ASN A 393 -6.91 26.23 -11.34
N ARG A 394 -6.05 27.24 -11.37
CA ARG A 394 -6.39 28.62 -11.79
C ARG A 394 -5.48 29.11 -12.93
N LEU A 395 -4.99 28.19 -13.77
CA LEU A 395 -4.04 28.51 -14.83
C LEU A 395 -4.70 29.39 -15.88
N ALA A 396 -4.14 30.59 -16.08
CA ALA A 396 -4.60 31.51 -17.13
C ALA A 396 -3.89 31.27 -18.47
N THR A 397 -2.65 30.77 -18.42
CA THR A 397 -1.82 30.47 -19.59
C THR A 397 -0.92 29.26 -19.32
N LEU A 398 -0.34 28.70 -20.39
CA LEU A 398 0.75 27.74 -20.32
C LEU A 398 2.04 28.37 -20.87
N PRO A 399 3.22 28.06 -20.30
CA PRO A 399 4.49 28.48 -20.89
C PRO A 399 4.72 27.77 -22.23
N LYS A 400 5.41 28.42 -23.17
CA LYS A 400 5.76 27.83 -24.47
C LYS A 400 6.61 26.56 -24.33
N GLU A 401 7.37 26.48 -23.24
CA GLU A 401 8.20 25.34 -22.87
C GLU A 401 7.40 24.07 -22.61
N ILE A 402 6.06 24.13 -22.49
CA ILE A 402 5.25 22.90 -22.46
C ILE A 402 5.51 22.01 -23.69
N GLY A 403 5.79 22.61 -24.85
CA GLY A 403 6.09 21.88 -26.09
C GLY A 403 7.38 21.06 -26.06
N THR A 404 8.27 21.30 -25.09
CA THR A 404 9.52 20.52 -24.96
C THR A 404 9.31 19.17 -24.29
N LEU A 405 8.13 18.92 -23.68
CA LEU A 405 7.76 17.66 -23.05
C LEU A 405 7.43 16.57 -24.08
N ARG A 406 8.41 16.21 -24.91
CA ARG A 406 8.20 15.36 -26.09
C ARG A 406 7.73 13.94 -25.77
N LYS A 407 7.83 13.46 -24.53
CA LYS A 407 7.32 12.14 -24.10
C LYS A 407 5.90 12.19 -23.52
N LEU A 408 5.32 13.37 -23.38
CA LEU A 408 4.00 13.54 -22.78
C LEU A 408 2.94 12.83 -23.62
N GLN A 409 2.17 11.97 -22.97
CA GLN A 409 1.08 11.19 -23.55
C GLN A 409 -0.28 11.67 -23.04
N HIS A 410 -0.34 12.15 -21.79
CA HIS A 410 -1.58 12.59 -21.17
C HIS A 410 -1.40 13.97 -20.54
N LEU A 411 -2.25 14.91 -20.96
CA LEU A 411 -2.27 16.27 -20.44
C LEU A 411 -3.69 16.65 -20.03
N TYR A 412 -3.93 16.76 -18.72
CA TYR A 412 -5.23 17.14 -18.16
C TYR A 412 -5.18 18.57 -17.65
N LEU A 413 -5.95 19.45 -18.27
CA LEU A 413 -6.03 20.88 -17.96
C LEU A 413 -7.46 21.33 -17.67
N ALA A 414 -8.38 20.39 -17.49
CA ALA A 414 -9.78 20.73 -17.27
C ALA A 414 -9.99 21.58 -16.01
N ASN A 415 -11.04 22.39 -16.02
CA ASN A 415 -11.41 23.29 -14.93
C ASN A 415 -10.26 24.24 -14.54
N ASN A 416 -9.82 25.04 -15.51
CA ASN A 416 -8.82 26.10 -15.36
C ASN A 416 -9.36 27.42 -15.95
N GLN A 417 -8.49 28.41 -16.16
CA GLN A 417 -8.85 29.73 -16.66
C GLN A 417 -8.16 30.02 -18.01
N LEU A 418 -7.81 28.99 -18.78
CA LEU A 418 -7.05 29.12 -20.02
C LEU A 418 -7.89 29.85 -21.07
N ALA A 419 -7.41 31.02 -21.50
CA ALA A 419 -8.03 31.78 -22.60
C ALA A 419 -7.43 31.41 -23.98
N THR A 420 -6.17 30.95 -23.99
CA THR A 420 -5.43 30.54 -25.19
C THR A 420 -4.49 29.37 -24.86
N LEU A 421 -3.99 28.70 -25.90
CA LEU A 421 -2.88 27.74 -25.81
C LEU A 421 -1.67 28.27 -26.59
N PRO A 422 -0.43 28.01 -26.14
CA PRO A 422 0.75 28.32 -26.92
C PRO A 422 0.79 27.43 -28.18
N LYS A 423 1.31 27.96 -29.30
CA LYS A 423 1.48 27.20 -30.55
C LYS A 423 2.37 25.97 -30.36
N GLU A 424 3.28 26.03 -29.40
CA GLU A 424 4.19 24.96 -29.03
C GLU A 424 3.47 23.71 -28.51
N ILE A 425 2.16 23.78 -28.19
CA ILE A 425 1.35 22.59 -27.89
C ILE A 425 1.43 21.55 -29.02
N GLY A 426 1.54 21.98 -30.29
CA GLY A 426 1.71 21.09 -31.43
C GLY A 426 3.02 20.29 -31.41
N GLN A 427 4.00 20.66 -30.58
CA GLN A 427 5.25 19.91 -30.44
C GLN A 427 5.11 18.62 -29.61
N LEU A 428 3.98 18.41 -28.93
CA LEU A 428 3.69 17.23 -28.11
C LEU A 428 3.32 16.00 -28.97
N GLN A 429 4.25 15.56 -29.81
CA GLN A 429 4.04 14.53 -30.83
C GLN A 429 3.66 13.13 -30.28
N ASN A 430 3.76 12.91 -28.97
CA ASN A 430 3.35 11.68 -28.28
C ASN A 430 2.00 11.78 -27.58
N LEU A 431 1.35 12.95 -27.60
CA LEU A 431 0.12 13.19 -26.87
C LEU A 431 -1.02 12.33 -27.44
N LYS A 432 -1.70 11.61 -26.53
CA LYS A 432 -2.85 10.74 -26.81
C LYS A 432 -4.12 11.35 -26.23
N ASP A 433 -4.03 11.88 -25.02
CA ASP A 433 -5.17 12.44 -24.29
C ASP A 433 -4.91 13.90 -23.95
N LEU A 434 -5.84 14.77 -24.36
CA LEU A 434 -5.83 16.19 -24.04
C LEU A 434 -7.19 16.62 -23.51
N ASP A 435 -7.25 16.92 -22.20
CA ASP A 435 -8.44 17.49 -21.58
C ASP A 435 -8.29 19.01 -21.42
N LEU A 436 -9.12 19.77 -22.14
CA LEU A 436 -9.22 21.22 -22.04
C LEU A 436 -10.62 21.66 -21.57
N SER A 437 -11.41 20.74 -21.00
CA SER A 437 -12.77 21.02 -20.59
C SER A 437 -12.85 22.16 -19.57
N ASP A 438 -13.96 22.87 -19.53
CA ASP A 438 -14.25 23.86 -18.48
C ASP A 438 -13.12 24.92 -18.38
N ASN A 439 -12.79 25.54 -19.50
CA ASN A 439 -11.82 26.63 -19.63
C ASN A 439 -12.47 27.84 -20.34
N GLN A 440 -11.66 28.82 -20.74
CA GLN A 440 -12.12 30.07 -21.37
C GLN A 440 -11.63 30.19 -22.83
N LEU A 441 -11.34 29.07 -23.49
CA LEU A 441 -10.74 29.06 -24.83
C LEU A 441 -11.71 29.64 -25.86
N VAL A 442 -11.25 30.65 -26.60
CA VAL A 442 -12.00 31.26 -27.71
C VAL A 442 -11.59 30.68 -29.07
N THR A 443 -10.34 30.24 -29.18
CA THR A 443 -9.78 29.56 -30.36
C THR A 443 -8.72 28.55 -29.92
N LEU A 444 -8.32 27.67 -30.84
CA LEU A 444 -7.15 26.81 -30.73
C LEU A 444 -6.06 27.29 -31.72
N PRO A 445 -4.76 27.10 -31.41
CA PRO A 445 -3.69 27.34 -32.38
C PRO A 445 -3.79 26.35 -33.56
N GLU A 446 -3.39 26.77 -34.75
CA GLU A 446 -3.36 25.94 -35.96
C GLU A 446 -2.51 24.67 -35.74
N GLU A 447 -1.43 24.80 -34.98
CA GLU A 447 -0.50 23.73 -34.66
C GLU A 447 -1.14 22.55 -33.90
N ILE A 448 -2.35 22.69 -33.35
CA ILE A 448 -3.08 21.57 -32.75
C ILE A 448 -3.27 20.42 -33.76
N GLY A 449 -3.43 20.73 -35.05
CA GLY A 449 -3.58 19.72 -36.11
C GLY A 449 -2.34 18.85 -36.32
N THR A 450 -1.20 19.24 -35.76
CA THR A 450 0.05 18.46 -35.84
C THR A 450 0.12 17.31 -34.82
N LEU A 451 -0.85 17.19 -33.90
CA LEU A 451 -0.89 16.15 -32.88
C LEU A 451 -1.38 14.80 -33.44
N GLN A 452 -0.55 14.18 -34.27
CA GLN A 452 -0.93 13.01 -35.04
C GLN A 452 -1.19 11.74 -34.22
N ARG A 453 -0.84 11.70 -32.93
CA ARG A 453 -1.13 10.57 -32.02
C ARG A 453 -2.33 10.81 -31.10
N LEU A 454 -2.96 11.98 -31.17
CA LEU A 454 -4.06 12.34 -30.30
C LEU A 454 -5.27 11.43 -30.59
N GLU A 455 -5.76 10.76 -29.55
CA GLU A 455 -6.88 9.82 -29.61
C GLU A 455 -8.13 10.37 -28.93
N TRP A 456 -7.95 11.19 -27.89
CA TRP A 456 -9.03 11.78 -27.12
C TRP A 456 -8.77 13.28 -26.90
N LEU A 457 -9.77 14.09 -27.27
CA LEU A 457 -9.75 15.54 -27.10
C LEU A 457 -11.07 16.01 -26.51
N SER A 458 -11.02 16.62 -25.33
CA SER A 458 -12.18 17.29 -24.75
C SER A 458 -11.99 18.80 -24.75
N LEU A 459 -12.92 19.51 -25.40
CA LEU A 459 -13.02 20.97 -25.45
C LEU A 459 -14.32 21.44 -24.79
N LYS A 460 -14.99 20.56 -24.05
CA LYS A 460 -16.28 20.81 -23.41
C LYS A 460 -16.27 22.11 -22.60
N ASN A 461 -17.37 22.84 -22.60
CA ASN A 461 -17.58 24.05 -21.79
C ASN A 461 -16.45 25.08 -21.95
N ASN A 462 -16.17 25.48 -23.19
CA ASN A 462 -15.29 26.59 -23.52
C ASN A 462 -16.09 27.72 -24.23
N GLN A 463 -15.41 28.69 -24.81
CA GLN A 463 -16.00 29.82 -25.54
C GLN A 463 -15.78 29.73 -27.06
N LEU A 464 -15.58 28.50 -27.58
CA LEU A 464 -15.30 28.26 -29.00
C LEU A 464 -16.55 28.55 -29.85
N ARG A 465 -16.41 29.48 -30.80
CA ARG A 465 -17.44 29.79 -31.81
C ARG A 465 -17.16 29.12 -33.15
N THR A 466 -15.89 28.83 -33.41
CA THR A 466 -15.36 28.16 -34.61
C THR A 466 -14.25 27.20 -34.20
N LEU A 467 -13.86 26.30 -35.10
CA LEU A 467 -12.67 25.47 -34.98
C LEU A 467 -11.67 25.89 -36.07
N SER A 468 -10.37 25.71 -35.83
CA SER A 468 -9.35 25.89 -36.87
C SER A 468 -9.44 24.76 -37.90
N GLN A 469 -9.09 25.06 -39.16
CA GLN A 469 -9.16 24.08 -40.27
C GLN A 469 -8.28 22.86 -40.00
N GLU A 470 -7.18 23.07 -39.28
CA GLU A 470 -6.17 22.09 -38.92
C GLU A 470 -6.69 21.00 -37.99
N ILE A 471 -7.80 21.21 -37.25
CA ILE A 471 -8.41 20.14 -36.45
C ILE A 471 -8.77 18.93 -37.31
N GLY A 472 -9.23 19.15 -38.55
CA GLY A 472 -9.53 18.09 -39.50
C GLY A 472 -8.31 17.24 -39.90
N GLN A 473 -7.09 17.66 -39.53
CA GLN A 473 -5.84 16.93 -39.80
C GLN A 473 -5.48 15.90 -38.73
N LEU A 474 -6.19 15.85 -37.60
CA LEU A 474 -5.94 14.89 -36.52
C LEU A 474 -6.30 13.46 -36.94
N GLN A 475 -5.32 12.73 -37.47
CA GLN A 475 -5.58 11.44 -38.12
C GLN A 475 -5.98 10.33 -37.14
N ASN A 476 -5.62 10.39 -35.86
CA ASN A 476 -5.90 9.30 -34.90
C ASN A 476 -6.99 9.63 -33.87
N LEU A 477 -7.65 10.78 -33.99
CA LEU A 477 -8.65 11.23 -33.01
C LEU A 477 -9.89 10.33 -33.08
N LYS A 478 -10.25 9.73 -31.96
CA LYS A 478 -11.35 8.76 -31.81
C LYS A 478 -12.53 9.33 -31.02
N ASP A 479 -12.29 10.19 -30.05
CA ASP A 479 -13.34 10.80 -29.23
C ASP A 479 -13.09 12.31 -29.12
N LEU A 480 -14.11 13.08 -29.52
CA LEU A 480 -14.11 14.53 -29.48
C LEU A 480 -15.32 15.03 -28.70
N ASP A 481 -15.08 15.82 -27.66
CA ASP A 481 -16.14 16.53 -26.92
C ASP A 481 -16.13 18.03 -27.19
N LEU A 482 -17.19 18.53 -27.83
CA LEU A 482 -17.40 19.97 -28.09
C LEU A 482 -18.54 20.55 -27.26
N SER A 483 -19.12 19.76 -26.35
CA SER A 483 -20.34 20.10 -25.62
C SER A 483 -20.22 21.46 -24.91
N GLY A 484 -21.32 22.21 -24.83
CA GLY A 484 -21.36 23.46 -24.06
C GLY A 484 -20.56 24.64 -24.64
N ASN A 485 -20.11 24.55 -25.90
CA ASN A 485 -19.50 25.68 -26.61
C ASN A 485 -20.55 26.49 -27.41
N PRO A 486 -20.35 27.81 -27.60
CA PRO A 486 -21.29 28.70 -28.29
C PRO A 486 -21.24 28.60 -29.84
N PHE A 487 -21.17 27.40 -30.40
CA PHE A 487 -21.22 27.18 -31.85
C PHE A 487 -22.60 27.56 -32.42
N THR A 488 -22.60 28.37 -33.47
CA THR A 488 -23.82 28.73 -34.23
C THR A 488 -24.02 27.84 -35.47
N THR A 489 -22.93 27.25 -35.97
CA THR A 489 -22.93 26.33 -37.10
C THR A 489 -22.08 25.10 -36.79
N PHE A 490 -22.33 24.00 -37.52
CA PHE A 490 -21.56 22.78 -37.34
C PHE A 490 -20.17 22.98 -37.96
N PRO A 491 -19.07 22.79 -37.19
CA PRO A 491 -17.71 22.90 -37.73
C PRO A 491 -17.47 21.82 -38.79
N GLN A 492 -17.28 22.22 -40.05
CA GLN A 492 -17.13 21.28 -41.18
C GLN A 492 -15.78 20.56 -41.13
N GLU A 493 -14.82 21.10 -40.41
CA GLU A 493 -13.48 20.56 -40.20
C GLU A 493 -13.52 19.15 -39.58
N ILE A 494 -14.56 18.86 -38.78
CA ILE A 494 -14.79 17.55 -38.14
C ILE A 494 -14.96 16.44 -39.19
N VAL A 495 -15.43 16.75 -40.40
CA VAL A 495 -15.54 15.79 -41.51
C VAL A 495 -14.17 15.25 -41.94
N GLY A 496 -13.09 15.99 -41.67
CA GLY A 496 -11.71 15.54 -41.92
C GLY A 496 -11.22 14.44 -40.97
N LEU A 497 -11.89 14.22 -39.83
CA LEU A 497 -11.47 13.28 -38.78
C LEU A 497 -11.82 11.82 -39.12
N LYS A 498 -10.97 11.19 -39.93
CA LYS A 498 -11.21 9.85 -40.52
C LYS A 498 -11.44 8.71 -39.54
N HIS A 499 -10.93 8.81 -38.31
CA HIS A 499 -11.01 7.75 -37.30
C HIS A 499 -11.89 8.12 -36.10
N LEU A 500 -12.67 9.20 -36.22
CA LEU A 500 -13.58 9.64 -35.18
C LEU A 500 -14.65 8.56 -34.95
N LYS A 501 -14.85 8.18 -33.70
CA LYS A 501 -15.85 7.18 -33.29
C LYS A 501 -16.94 7.79 -32.45
N ILE A 502 -16.61 8.76 -31.61
CA ILE A 502 -17.53 9.42 -30.69
C ILE A 502 -17.41 10.93 -30.87
N LEU A 503 -18.56 11.59 -31.03
CA LEU A 503 -18.66 13.05 -31.04
C LEU A 503 -19.72 13.49 -30.04
N LYS A 504 -19.33 14.29 -29.04
CA LYS A 504 -20.27 14.83 -28.04
C LYS A 504 -20.58 16.29 -28.36
N LEU A 505 -21.87 16.59 -28.52
CA LEU A 505 -22.43 17.90 -28.87
C LEU A 505 -23.52 18.33 -27.88
N LYS A 506 -23.41 17.91 -26.61
CA LYS A 506 -24.41 18.24 -25.59
C LYS A 506 -24.43 19.75 -25.36
N LYS A 507 -25.58 20.33 -25.01
CA LYS A 507 -25.71 21.76 -24.66
C LYS A 507 -25.24 22.74 -25.76
N ILE A 508 -25.48 22.41 -27.04
CA ILE A 508 -25.27 23.31 -28.19
C ILE A 508 -26.60 23.51 -28.95
N PRO A 509 -27.46 24.44 -28.53
CA PRO A 509 -28.83 24.55 -29.05
C PRO A 509 -28.92 24.76 -30.56
N ALA A 510 -28.00 25.53 -31.15
CA ALA A 510 -28.01 25.84 -32.58
C ALA A 510 -27.81 24.60 -33.48
N LEU A 511 -27.25 23.51 -32.95
CA LEU A 511 -27.01 22.27 -33.69
C LEU A 511 -28.13 21.24 -33.51
N LEU A 512 -29.06 21.45 -32.57
CA LEU A 512 -30.16 20.51 -32.30
C LEU A 512 -31.09 20.33 -33.52
N SER A 513 -31.35 21.40 -34.26
CA SER A 513 -32.17 21.35 -35.49
C SER A 513 -31.43 20.73 -36.69
N LYS A 514 -30.09 20.57 -36.60
CA LYS A 514 -29.23 20.06 -37.67
C LYS A 514 -28.82 18.59 -37.48
N LYS A 515 -29.40 17.88 -36.51
CA LYS A 515 -29.04 16.49 -36.15
C LYS A 515 -28.98 15.54 -37.34
N GLU A 516 -30.01 15.52 -38.17
CA GLU A 516 -30.07 14.62 -39.33
C GLU A 516 -29.01 14.98 -40.38
N THR A 517 -28.76 16.27 -40.59
CA THR A 517 -27.69 16.72 -41.49
C THR A 517 -26.32 16.29 -40.96
N ILE A 518 -26.06 16.46 -39.67
CA ILE A 518 -24.78 16.07 -39.06
C ILE A 518 -24.59 14.54 -39.10
N ARG A 519 -25.65 13.76 -38.84
CA ARG A 519 -25.63 12.29 -38.99
C ARG A 519 -25.28 11.85 -40.40
N LYS A 520 -25.79 12.54 -41.43
CA LYS A 520 -25.44 12.25 -42.83
C LYS A 520 -23.98 12.58 -43.17
N LEU A 521 -23.42 13.63 -42.54
CA LEU A 521 -22.02 14.00 -42.73
C LEU A 521 -21.06 13.02 -42.04
N LEU A 522 -21.50 12.39 -40.95
CA LEU A 522 -20.70 11.50 -40.11
C LEU A 522 -21.43 10.17 -39.83
N PRO A 523 -21.66 9.33 -40.85
CA PRO A 523 -22.53 8.15 -40.73
C PRO A 523 -21.99 7.09 -39.76
N ASP A 524 -20.67 6.98 -39.61
CA ASP A 524 -20.01 5.97 -38.78
C ASP A 524 -19.65 6.45 -37.37
N VAL A 525 -20.06 7.67 -37.00
CA VAL A 525 -19.72 8.31 -35.72
C VAL A 525 -20.91 8.25 -34.76
N LYS A 526 -20.69 7.77 -33.53
CA LYS A 526 -21.67 7.85 -32.44
C LYS A 526 -21.76 9.31 -31.96
N ILE A 527 -22.83 10.01 -32.35
CA ILE A 527 -23.06 11.39 -31.93
C ILE A 527 -23.98 11.46 -30.70
N ILE A 528 -23.49 12.11 -29.64
CA ILE A 528 -24.18 12.24 -28.34
C ILE A 528 -24.68 13.68 -28.17
N TYR A 529 -26.00 13.87 -28.19
CA TYR A 529 -26.65 15.20 -28.08
C TYR A 529 -27.30 15.50 -26.72
N PHE A 530 -27.54 14.48 -25.88
CA PHE A 530 -28.26 14.60 -24.61
C PHE A 530 -27.49 13.92 -23.47
N GLU A 531 -27.77 14.31 -22.23
CA GLU A 531 -27.43 13.53 -21.04
C GLU A 531 -28.24 12.22 -21.12
N SER A 532 -27.65 11.14 -21.64
CA SER A 532 -28.13 9.80 -21.29
C SER A 532 -27.57 9.50 -19.91
N GLU A 533 -28.45 9.42 -18.91
CA GLU A 533 -28.23 8.60 -17.73
C GLU A 533 -28.01 7.16 -18.20
N GLU A 534 -26.82 6.62 -17.92
CA GLU A 534 -26.55 5.21 -17.65
C GLU A 534 -25.26 5.11 -16.83
#